data_AF-A0A8T2SZ11-F1
#
_entry.id   AF-A0A8T2SZ11-F1
#
_cell.length_a   1.000
_cell.length_b   1.000
_cell.length_c   1.000
_cell.angle_alpha   90.00
_cell.angle_beta   90.00
_cell.angle_gamma   90.00
#
_symmetry.space_group_name_H-M   'P 1'
#
loop_
_entity.id
_entity.type
_entity.pdbx_description
1 polymer ?
#
loop_
_entity_poly.entity_id
_entity_poly.type
_entity_poly.pdbx_seq_one_letter_code
_entity_poly.pdbx_strand_id
1 'polypeptide(L)'
;MGPCVIYNVPARTGQDIPPRVIEQFSSWENLAGVKECAGNDRIASYTRSGIVVWSGNDDQCHDARWDCGANGVISVVSNLIPGLMYDLIYNGRDQELNQKLLPLIAWLFSEPNPIGLNTALAQLGMIKPVFRLPYIPLDIEKRKQFVQIVSDIGREHFIGNQEVRVLDDDEFLLLGRY
;
A
#
# COMPACT_ATOMS: atom_id res chain seq x y z
N MET A 1 15.61 24.04 -1.75
CA MET A 1 14.86 22.79 -1.48
C MET A 1 13.49 22.94 -2.12
N GLY A 2 12.88 21.84 -2.57
CA GLY A 2 11.55 21.85 -3.18
C GLY A 2 10.52 21.14 -2.29
N PRO A 3 9.27 20.99 -2.78
CA PRO A 3 8.19 20.33 -2.03
C PRO A 3 8.60 18.95 -1.50
N CYS A 4 8.29 18.69 -0.23
CA CYS A 4 8.72 17.51 0.51
C CYS A 4 7.57 16.88 1.29
N VAL A 5 7.44 15.56 1.21
CA VAL A 5 6.58 14.76 2.09
C VAL A 5 7.46 14.03 3.08
N ILE A 6 7.29 14.30 4.37
CA ILE A 6 8.01 13.57 5.43
C ILE A 6 7.39 12.19 5.56
N TYR A 7 8.20 11.13 5.67
CA TYR A 7 7.70 9.77 5.84
C TYR A 7 8.02 9.25 7.24
N ASN A 8 6.97 9.01 8.04
CA ASN A 8 7.07 8.33 9.33
C ASN A 8 6.60 6.86 9.24
N VAL A 9 7.51 5.91 9.49
CA VAL A 9 7.21 4.46 9.53
C VAL A 9 8.09 3.75 10.58
N PRO A 10 7.77 3.90 11.88
CA PRO A 10 8.63 3.44 12.97
C PRO A 10 8.95 1.94 12.91
N ALA A 11 8.00 1.12 12.44
CA ALA A 11 8.17 -0.32 12.30
C ALA A 11 9.29 -0.73 11.31
N ARG A 12 9.74 0.18 10.43
CA ARG A 12 10.84 -0.05 9.49
C ARG A 12 12.10 0.73 9.83
N THR A 13 11.97 1.91 10.44
CA THR A 13 13.10 2.78 10.80
C THR A 13 13.66 2.51 12.20
N GLY A 14 12.89 1.86 13.07
CA GLY A 14 13.20 1.71 14.49
C GLY A 14 12.97 2.98 15.32
N GLN A 15 12.46 4.06 14.72
CA GLN A 15 12.27 5.35 15.39
C GLN A 15 11.01 6.06 14.88
N ASP A 16 10.13 6.43 15.81
CA ASP A 16 9.00 7.32 15.56
C ASP A 16 9.44 8.78 15.47
N ILE A 17 8.96 9.48 14.45
CA ILE A 17 9.10 10.92 14.35
C ILE A 17 7.99 11.55 15.22
N PRO A 18 8.35 12.15 16.37
CA PRO A 18 7.33 12.61 17.30
C PRO A 18 6.59 13.83 16.73
N PRO A 19 5.31 14.04 17.06
CA PRO A 19 4.50 15.14 16.54
C PRO A 19 5.15 16.52 16.68
N ARG A 20 5.78 16.80 17.82
CA ARG A 20 6.52 18.04 18.08
C ARG A 20 7.59 18.37 17.03
N VAL A 21 8.19 17.36 16.39
CA VAL A 21 9.19 17.56 15.33
C VAL A 21 8.48 17.96 14.04
N ILE A 22 7.40 17.28 13.66
CA ILE A 22 6.61 17.64 12.47
C ILE A 22 6.03 19.05 12.61
N GLU A 23 5.52 19.40 13.79
CA GLU A 23 4.95 20.71 14.08
C GLU A 23 5.96 21.85 13.91
N GLN A 24 7.25 21.62 14.23
CA GLN A 24 8.33 22.59 13.98
C GLN A 24 8.52 22.90 12.49
N PHE A 25 8.16 21.98 11.60
CA PHE A 25 8.24 22.16 10.15
C PHE A 25 6.91 22.59 9.52
N SER A 26 5.81 22.68 10.30
CA SER A 26 4.47 22.99 9.77
C SER A 26 4.37 24.34 9.05
N SER A 27 5.20 25.32 9.45
CA SER A 27 5.27 26.64 8.81
C SER A 27 6.25 26.70 7.64
N TRP A 28 6.95 25.61 7.33
CA TRP A 28 7.93 25.60 6.25
C TRP A 28 7.22 25.47 4.90
N GLU A 29 7.42 26.44 4.01
CA GLU A 29 6.75 26.53 2.71
C GLU A 29 6.92 25.29 1.81
N ASN A 30 7.99 24.53 2.03
CA ASN A 30 8.29 23.33 1.24
C ASN A 30 7.73 22.05 1.87
N LEU A 31 7.14 22.09 3.06
CA LEU A 31 6.49 20.92 3.63
C LEU A 31 5.13 20.72 2.94
N ALA A 32 5.07 19.74 2.04
CA ALA A 32 3.83 19.32 1.40
C ALA A 32 2.94 18.51 2.35
N GLY A 33 3.51 17.84 3.35
CA GLY A 33 2.77 17.09 4.36
C GLY A 33 3.54 15.86 4.87
N VAL A 34 2.79 14.89 5.41
CA VAL A 34 3.34 13.67 6.01
C VAL A 34 2.70 12.42 5.38
N LYS A 35 3.52 11.42 5.03
CA LYS A 35 3.09 10.03 4.89
C LYS A 35 3.18 9.37 6.26
N GLU A 36 2.04 9.01 6.84
CA GLU A 36 1.98 8.49 8.22
C GLU A 36 1.56 7.01 8.25
N CYS A 37 2.29 6.20 9.01
CA CYS A 37 2.06 4.76 9.20
C CYS A 37 1.81 4.38 10.68
N ALA A 38 1.86 5.33 11.62
CA ALA A 38 1.62 5.11 13.05
C ALA A 38 0.13 4.98 13.43
N GLY A 39 -0.79 5.15 12.49
CA GLY A 39 -2.22 4.90 12.67
C GLY A 39 -3.11 6.15 12.65
N ASN A 40 -4.41 5.92 12.60
CA ASN A 40 -5.42 6.95 12.37
C ASN A 40 -5.51 8.01 13.47
N ASP A 41 -5.22 7.68 14.73
CA ASP A 41 -5.16 8.66 15.82
C ASP A 41 -4.06 9.72 15.59
N ARG A 42 -2.90 9.28 15.09
CA ARG A 42 -1.79 10.18 14.74
C ARG A 42 -2.17 11.06 13.55
N ILE A 43 -2.80 10.48 12.55
CA ILE A 43 -3.33 11.21 11.38
C ILE A 43 -4.32 12.29 11.84
N ALA A 44 -5.32 11.94 12.65
CA ALA A 44 -6.31 12.88 13.17
C ALA A 44 -5.68 14.02 13.98
N SER A 45 -4.60 13.76 14.73
CA SER A 45 -3.86 14.81 15.44
C SER A 45 -3.22 15.83 14.51
N TYR A 46 -2.59 15.36 13.43
CA TYR A 46 -1.94 16.22 12.44
C TYR A 46 -2.96 17.01 11.62
N THR A 47 -4.01 16.38 11.14
CA THR A 47 -5.02 17.02 10.30
C THR A 47 -5.82 18.07 11.08
N ARG A 48 -6.12 17.84 12.36
CA ARG A 48 -6.69 18.87 13.26
C ARG A 48 -5.78 20.08 13.45
N SER A 49 -4.47 19.89 13.30
CA SER A 49 -3.47 20.96 13.39
C SER A 49 -3.16 21.60 12.02
N GLY A 50 -3.93 21.27 10.98
CA GLY A 50 -3.78 21.81 9.62
C GLY A 50 -2.65 21.20 8.81
N ILE A 51 -2.03 20.10 9.28
CA ILE A 51 -0.99 19.41 8.54
C ILE A 51 -1.63 18.45 7.53
N VAL A 52 -1.21 18.54 6.28
CA VAL A 52 -1.60 17.62 5.20
C VAL A 52 -1.03 16.23 5.48
N VAL A 53 -1.87 15.20 5.38
CA VAL A 53 -1.47 13.82 5.65
C VAL A 53 -1.98 12.88 4.58
N TRP A 54 -1.12 11.97 4.15
CA TRP A 54 -1.52 10.76 3.41
C TRP A 54 -1.33 9.55 4.31
N SER A 55 -2.33 8.67 4.36
CA SER A 55 -2.15 7.37 5.00
C SER A 55 -1.09 6.58 4.22
N GLY A 56 -0.15 5.97 4.94
CA GLY A 56 0.78 4.99 4.40
C GLY A 56 0.34 3.54 4.58
N ASN A 57 -0.83 3.31 5.20
CA ASN A 57 -1.38 2.01 5.52
C ASN A 57 -2.69 1.80 4.73
N ASP A 58 -2.69 0.89 3.76
CA ASP A 58 -3.83 0.66 2.86
C ASP A 58 -5.07 0.12 3.61
N ASP A 59 -4.88 -0.69 4.64
CA ASP A 59 -5.96 -1.23 5.49
C ASP A 59 -6.66 -0.17 6.35
N GLN A 60 -6.01 0.98 6.55
CA GLN A 60 -6.53 2.09 7.35
C GLN A 60 -6.94 3.30 6.50
N CYS A 61 -6.58 3.31 5.21
CA CYS A 61 -6.64 4.53 4.41
C CYS A 61 -8.06 5.04 4.13
N HIS A 62 -9.05 4.14 4.06
CA HIS A 62 -10.46 4.50 3.94
C HIS A 62 -10.90 5.33 5.16
N ASP A 63 -10.76 4.79 6.37
CA ASP A 63 -11.17 5.48 7.60
C ASP A 63 -10.30 6.72 7.85
N ALA A 64 -9.01 6.67 7.47
CA ALA A 64 -8.13 7.84 7.53
C ALA A 64 -8.69 9.01 6.68
N ARG A 65 -9.16 8.70 5.47
CA ARG A 65 -9.69 9.67 4.51
C ARG A 65 -11.03 10.26 4.97
N TRP A 66 -11.94 9.41 5.43
CA TRP A 66 -13.33 9.80 5.70
C TRP A 66 -13.59 10.25 7.13
N ASP A 67 -12.85 9.68 8.10
CA ASP A 67 -13.13 9.87 9.53
C ASP A 67 -12.00 10.67 10.24
N CYS A 68 -10.79 10.71 9.68
CA CYS A 68 -9.62 11.38 10.29
C CYS A 68 -9.06 12.57 9.50
N GLY A 69 -9.66 12.91 8.35
CA GLY A 69 -9.29 14.08 7.56
C GLY A 69 -7.99 13.94 6.75
N ALA A 70 -7.49 12.72 6.52
CA ALA A 70 -6.38 12.50 5.61
C ALA A 70 -6.75 12.98 4.19
N ASN A 71 -5.76 13.46 3.44
CA ASN A 71 -5.92 13.95 2.08
C ASN A 71 -5.99 12.82 1.04
N GLY A 72 -5.55 11.61 1.42
CA GLY A 72 -5.58 10.43 0.57
C GLY A 72 -4.61 9.37 1.09
N VAL A 73 -4.07 8.58 0.16
CA VAL A 73 -3.21 7.43 0.45
C VAL A 73 -1.98 7.45 -0.45
N ILE A 74 -0.82 7.05 0.10
CA ILE A 74 0.35 6.65 -0.68
C ILE A 74 0.41 5.13 -0.65
N SER A 75 -0.31 4.53 -1.60
CA SER A 75 -0.77 3.15 -1.60
C SER A 75 0.21 2.15 -2.22
N VAL A 76 0.23 0.94 -1.67
CA VAL A 76 0.84 -0.25 -2.30
C VAL A 76 -0.21 -0.92 -3.20
N VAL A 77 -1.43 -1.09 -2.69
CA VAL A 77 -2.53 -1.83 -3.34
C VAL A 77 -2.97 -1.23 -4.67
N SER A 78 -2.80 0.08 -4.85
CA SER A 78 -3.09 0.77 -6.12
C SER A 78 -2.21 0.29 -7.29
N ASN A 79 -1.08 -0.39 -7.04
CA ASN A 79 -0.32 -1.06 -8.10
C ASN A 79 -1.11 -2.21 -8.74
N LEU A 80 -2.06 -2.80 -8.02
CA LEU A 80 -2.88 -3.91 -8.51
C LEU A 80 -4.25 -3.45 -9.00
N ILE A 81 -4.96 -2.65 -8.19
CA ILE A 81 -6.36 -2.26 -8.41
C ILE A 81 -6.54 -0.74 -8.34
N PRO A 82 -5.88 0.04 -9.23
CA PRO A 82 -5.85 1.51 -9.13
C PRO A 82 -7.24 2.16 -9.18
N GLY A 83 -8.16 1.61 -9.98
CA GLY A 83 -9.53 2.11 -10.09
C GLY A 83 -10.31 1.98 -8.78
N LEU A 84 -10.27 0.81 -8.15
CA LEU A 84 -10.96 0.58 -6.87
C LEU A 84 -10.33 1.40 -5.73
N MET A 85 -9.00 1.58 -5.72
CA MET A 85 -8.36 2.47 -4.75
C MET A 85 -8.72 3.95 -4.96
N TYR A 86 -8.95 4.37 -6.22
CA TYR A 86 -9.48 5.70 -6.50
C TYR A 86 -10.90 5.85 -5.96
N ASP A 87 -11.78 4.88 -6.24
CA ASP A 87 -13.16 4.88 -5.78
C ASP A 87 -13.24 4.97 -4.25
N LEU A 88 -12.42 4.19 -3.56
CA LEU A 88 -12.33 4.14 -2.10
C LEU A 88 -11.98 5.49 -1.46
N ILE A 89 -11.22 6.34 -2.16
CA ILE A 89 -10.68 7.61 -1.63
C ILE A 89 -11.45 8.84 -2.11
N TYR A 90 -12.06 8.78 -3.29
CA TYR A 90 -12.63 9.96 -3.97
C TYR A 90 -14.12 9.86 -4.29
N ASN A 91 -14.73 8.67 -4.32
CA ASN A 91 -16.13 8.50 -4.72
C ASN A 91 -17.12 8.35 -3.54
N GLY A 92 -16.70 8.78 -2.35
CA GLY A 92 -17.51 8.75 -1.13
C GLY A 92 -17.09 7.64 -0.17
N ARG A 93 -17.65 7.69 1.04
CA ARG A 93 -17.39 6.69 2.09
C ARG A 93 -18.10 5.39 1.74
N ASP A 94 -17.35 4.38 1.30
CA ASP A 94 -17.84 3.06 0.90
C ASP A 94 -17.20 1.96 1.76
N GLN A 95 -17.89 1.62 2.85
CA GLN A 95 -17.44 0.58 3.77
C GLN A 95 -17.50 -0.83 3.15
N GLU A 96 -18.44 -1.06 2.24
CA GLU A 96 -18.61 -2.37 1.60
C GLU A 96 -17.43 -2.65 0.67
N LEU A 97 -17.06 -1.67 -0.15
CA LEU A 97 -15.84 -1.73 -0.97
C LEU A 97 -14.61 -1.88 -0.08
N ASN A 98 -14.48 -1.10 1.00
CA ASN A 98 -13.35 -1.23 1.92
C ASN A 98 -13.22 -2.68 2.44
N GLN A 99 -14.32 -3.26 2.95
CA GLN A 99 -14.35 -4.64 3.44
C GLN A 99 -14.03 -5.67 2.35
N LYS A 100 -14.52 -5.46 1.13
CA LYS A 100 -14.20 -6.32 -0.04
C LYS A 100 -12.70 -6.34 -0.36
N LEU A 101 -11.98 -5.24 -0.11
CA LEU A 101 -10.55 -5.12 -0.40
C LEU A 101 -9.64 -5.63 0.72
N LEU A 102 -10.11 -5.69 1.98
CA LEU A 102 -9.30 -6.12 3.12
C LEU A 102 -8.60 -7.49 2.93
N PRO A 103 -9.21 -8.53 2.33
CA PRO A 103 -8.51 -9.79 2.07
C PRO A 103 -7.29 -9.65 1.17
N LEU A 104 -7.36 -8.82 0.12
CA LEU A 104 -6.23 -8.54 -0.76
C LEU A 104 -5.11 -7.78 -0.01
N ILE A 105 -5.50 -6.79 0.78
CA ILE A 105 -4.57 -6.00 1.58
C ILE A 105 -3.85 -6.91 2.59
N ALA A 106 -4.58 -7.72 3.35
CA ALA A 106 -4.01 -8.66 4.29
C ALA A 106 -3.07 -9.68 3.61
N TRP A 107 -3.40 -10.14 2.41
CA TRP A 107 -2.53 -11.02 1.63
C TRP A 107 -1.22 -10.32 1.22
N LEU A 108 -1.30 -9.09 0.71
CA LEU A 108 -0.15 -8.30 0.26
C LEU A 108 0.87 -8.04 1.37
N PHE A 109 0.40 -7.87 2.60
CA PHE A 109 1.21 -7.58 3.78
C PHE A 109 1.42 -8.80 4.69
N SER A 110 1.10 -10.01 4.23
CA SER A 110 1.38 -11.25 4.98
C SER A 110 2.87 -11.53 5.15
N GLU A 111 3.69 -10.99 4.25
CA GLU A 111 5.14 -10.83 4.39
C GLU A 111 5.50 -9.34 4.21
N PRO A 112 6.68 -8.88 4.69
CA PRO A 112 7.08 -7.48 4.53
C PRO A 112 7.03 -7.03 3.06
N ASN A 113 6.21 -6.01 2.77
CA ASN A 113 6.19 -5.36 1.45
C ASN A 113 7.63 -4.97 1.03
N PRO A 114 8.06 -5.30 -0.21
CA PRO A 114 7.24 -5.61 -1.40
C PRO A 114 7.12 -7.08 -1.83
N ILE A 115 7.32 -8.06 -0.94
CA ILE A 115 7.28 -9.50 -1.31
C ILE A 115 5.95 -9.88 -1.98
N GLY A 116 4.81 -9.63 -1.31
CA GLY A 116 3.49 -9.96 -1.86
C GLY A 116 3.18 -9.22 -3.16
N LEU A 117 3.53 -7.94 -3.25
CA LEU A 117 3.30 -7.14 -4.46
C LEU A 117 4.08 -7.66 -5.66
N ASN A 118 5.38 -7.96 -5.47
CA ASN A 118 6.22 -8.50 -6.54
C ASN A 118 5.68 -9.85 -7.03
N THR A 119 5.23 -10.72 -6.12
CA THR A 119 4.62 -12.00 -6.49
C THR A 119 3.32 -11.80 -7.26
N ALA A 120 2.41 -10.95 -6.78
CA ALA A 120 1.14 -10.67 -7.47
C ALA A 120 1.33 -10.09 -8.87
N LEU A 121 2.24 -9.13 -9.04
CA LEU A 121 2.53 -8.54 -10.35
C LEU A 121 3.11 -9.57 -11.34
N ALA A 122 3.92 -10.52 -10.87
CA ALA A 122 4.39 -11.63 -11.68
C ALA A 122 3.26 -12.59 -12.05
N GLN A 123 2.38 -12.93 -11.10
CA GLN A 123 1.19 -13.77 -11.33
C GLN A 123 0.21 -13.16 -12.34
N LEU A 124 0.10 -11.82 -12.39
CA LEU A 124 -0.69 -11.08 -13.39
C LEU A 124 0.04 -10.90 -14.74
N GLY A 125 1.28 -11.35 -14.86
CA GLY A 125 2.09 -11.22 -16.07
C GLY A 125 2.55 -9.78 -16.36
N MET A 126 2.53 -8.90 -15.36
CA MET A 126 2.88 -7.48 -15.50
C MET A 126 4.37 -7.20 -15.34
N ILE A 127 5.06 -8.09 -14.62
CA ILE A 127 6.52 -8.07 -14.50
C ILE A 127 7.05 -9.49 -14.68
N LYS A 128 8.35 -9.60 -14.97
CA LYS A 128 9.03 -10.90 -14.95
C LYS A 128 9.10 -11.41 -13.50
N PRO A 129 9.01 -12.73 -13.25
CA PRO A 129 9.17 -13.34 -11.92
C PRO A 129 10.64 -13.31 -11.45
N VAL A 130 11.21 -12.11 -11.34
CA VAL A 130 12.62 -11.88 -10.98
C VAL A 130 12.69 -11.08 -9.69
N PHE A 131 13.35 -11.62 -8.69
CA PHE A 131 13.52 -10.99 -7.39
C PHE A 131 14.98 -10.62 -7.16
N ARG A 132 15.19 -9.40 -6.65
CA ARG A 132 16.47 -8.99 -6.07
C ARG A 132 16.47 -9.42 -4.60
N LEU A 133 17.49 -10.16 -4.19
CA LEU A 133 17.68 -10.51 -2.79
C LEU A 133 17.83 -9.23 -1.94
N PRO A 134 17.31 -9.21 -0.69
CA PRO A 134 16.91 -10.35 0.13
C PRO A 134 15.47 -10.84 -0.08
N TYR A 135 14.70 -10.27 -1.01
CA TYR A 135 13.32 -10.68 -1.23
C TYR A 135 13.24 -12.01 -1.98
N ILE A 136 12.31 -12.86 -1.55
CA ILE A 136 11.93 -14.13 -2.19
C ILE A 136 10.41 -14.11 -2.42
N PRO A 137 9.89 -14.82 -3.44
CA PRO A 137 8.45 -14.86 -3.70
C PRO A 137 7.69 -15.56 -2.56
N LEU A 138 6.39 -15.25 -2.45
CA LEU A 138 5.49 -16.02 -1.59
C LEU A 138 5.39 -17.48 -2.03
N ASP A 139 5.11 -18.36 -1.06
CA ASP A 139 4.92 -19.80 -1.32
C ASP A 139 3.73 -20.11 -2.24
N ILE A 140 3.70 -21.32 -2.76
CA ILE A 140 2.69 -21.74 -3.74
C ILE A 140 1.26 -21.67 -3.20
N GLU A 141 1.05 -21.88 -1.90
CA GLU A 141 -0.29 -21.83 -1.29
C GLU A 141 -0.80 -20.39 -1.24
N LYS A 142 0.08 -19.43 -0.91
CA LYS A 142 -0.22 -18.00 -1.02
C LYS A 142 -0.47 -17.58 -2.46
N ARG A 143 0.27 -18.11 -3.44
CA ARG A 143 0.03 -17.81 -4.86
C ARG A 143 -1.32 -18.34 -5.33
N LYS A 144 -1.74 -19.54 -4.89
CA LYS A 144 -3.10 -20.06 -5.14
C LYS A 144 -4.17 -19.19 -4.49
N GLN A 145 -3.93 -18.74 -3.25
CA GLN A 145 -4.85 -17.82 -2.55
C GLN A 145 -5.05 -16.52 -3.35
N PHE A 146 -4.00 -15.98 -3.96
CA PHE A 146 -4.11 -14.77 -4.78
C PHE A 146 -4.99 -14.97 -6.02
N VAL A 147 -4.91 -16.12 -6.69
CA VAL A 147 -5.81 -16.44 -7.82
C VAL A 147 -7.27 -16.41 -7.38
N GLN A 148 -7.58 -16.95 -6.19
CA GLN A 148 -8.94 -16.88 -5.64
C GLN A 148 -9.36 -15.43 -5.33
N ILE A 149 -8.47 -14.64 -4.70
CA ILE A 149 -8.73 -13.22 -4.42
C ILE A 149 -9.02 -12.43 -5.72
N VAL A 150 -8.27 -12.70 -6.79
CA VAL A 150 -8.52 -12.07 -8.10
C VAL A 150 -9.90 -12.43 -8.64
N SER A 151 -10.31 -13.70 -8.51
CA SER A 151 -11.65 -14.14 -8.90
C SER A 151 -12.75 -13.47 -8.06
N ASP A 152 -12.57 -13.35 -6.75
CA ASP A 152 -13.57 -12.81 -5.83
C ASP A 152 -13.75 -11.29 -6.01
N ILE A 153 -12.66 -10.58 -6.31
CA ILE A 153 -12.71 -9.13 -6.56
C ILE A 153 -13.26 -8.84 -7.97
N GLY A 154 -12.85 -9.62 -8.97
CA GLY A 154 -13.11 -9.41 -10.40
C GLY A 154 -11.82 -9.07 -11.13
N ARG A 155 -11.40 -9.92 -12.08
CA ARG A 155 -10.13 -9.78 -12.82
C ARG A 155 -10.04 -8.45 -13.57
N GLU A 156 -11.16 -7.91 -14.04
CA GLU A 156 -11.30 -6.63 -14.73
C GLU A 156 -10.85 -5.42 -13.91
N HIS A 157 -10.81 -5.54 -12.58
CA HIS A 157 -10.34 -4.47 -11.70
C HIS A 157 -8.82 -4.47 -11.52
N PHE A 158 -8.15 -5.59 -11.85
CA PHE A 158 -6.70 -5.71 -11.75
C PHE A 158 -6.02 -5.19 -13.02
N ILE A 159 -4.81 -4.65 -12.86
CA ILE A 159 -4.00 -4.22 -14.01
C ILE A 159 -3.68 -5.38 -14.98
N GLY A 160 -3.46 -5.03 -16.24
CA GLY A 160 -3.15 -5.98 -17.31
C GLY A 160 -4.37 -6.77 -17.80
N ASN A 161 -4.18 -7.47 -18.92
CA ASN A 161 -5.23 -8.22 -19.60
C ASN A 161 -4.96 -9.73 -19.65
N GLN A 162 -3.86 -10.20 -19.06
CA GLN A 162 -3.51 -11.61 -19.02
C GLN A 162 -4.28 -12.33 -17.90
N GLU A 163 -4.61 -13.60 -18.12
CA GLU A 163 -5.11 -14.48 -17.07
C GLU A 163 -4.12 -14.57 -15.92
N VAL A 164 -4.63 -14.56 -14.69
CA VAL A 164 -3.78 -14.72 -13.50
C VAL A 164 -3.27 -16.16 -13.44
N ARG A 165 -1.98 -16.32 -13.17
CA ARG A 165 -1.32 -17.64 -13.04
C ARG A 165 -0.87 -17.85 -11.61
N VAL A 166 -0.84 -19.12 -11.16
CA VAL A 166 -0.24 -19.46 -9.85
C VAL A 166 1.28 -19.28 -9.88
N LEU A 167 1.91 -19.63 -11.00
CA LEU A 167 3.36 -19.77 -11.18
C LEU A 167 3.96 -20.88 -10.33
N ASP A 168 4.83 -21.69 -10.94
CA ASP A 168 5.62 -22.72 -10.25
C ASP A 168 6.90 -22.10 -9.64
N ASP A 169 7.49 -22.76 -8.65
CA ASP A 169 8.65 -22.21 -7.93
C ASP A 169 9.90 -22.05 -8.82
N ASP A 170 10.06 -22.90 -9.83
CA ASP A 170 11.15 -22.86 -10.81
C ASP A 170 11.00 -21.74 -11.85
N GLU A 171 9.84 -21.08 -11.92
CA GLU A 171 9.65 -19.89 -12.73
C GLU A 171 10.30 -18.64 -12.12
N PHE A 172 10.64 -18.66 -10.82
CA PHE A 172 11.21 -17.50 -10.13
C PHE A 172 12.74 -17.48 -10.18
N LEU A 173 13.29 -16.34 -10.63
CA LEU A 173 14.72 -16.08 -10.64
C LEU A 173 15.13 -15.19 -9.47
N LEU A 174 16.01 -15.68 -8.60
CA LEU A 174 16.59 -14.92 -7.49
C LEU A 174 17.98 -14.39 -7.84
N LEU A 175 18.15 -13.07 -7.80
CA LEU A 175 19.41 -12.40 -8.11
C LEU A 175 20.08 -11.89 -6.83
N GLY A 176 21.26 -12.44 -6.51
CA GLY A 176 22.12 -11.93 -5.43
C GLY A 176 23.19 -10.95 -5.88
N ARG A 177 23.50 -10.89 -7.18
CA ARG A 177 24.44 -9.95 -7.80
C ARG A 177 23.82 -9.44 -9.09
N TYR A 178 23.57 -8.13 -9.18
CA TYR A 178 22.83 -7.47 -10.26
C TYR A 178 23.25 -6.00 -10.38
#